data_AF-A0A7G6VRU8-F1
#
_entry.id   AF-A0A7G6VRU8-F1
#
_cell.length_a   1.000
_cell.length_b   1.000
_cell.length_c   1.000
_cell.angle_alpha   90.00
_cell.angle_beta   90.00
_cell.angle_gamma   90.00
#
_symmetry.space_group_name_H-M   'P 1'
#
loop_
_entity.id
_entity.type
_entity.pdbx_description
1 polymer ?
#
loop_
_entity_poly.entity_id
_entity_poly.type
_entity_poly.pdbx_seq_one_letter_code
_entity_poly.pdbx_strand_id
1 'polypeptide(L)'
;MTERTPWQHRRQSATARGYGAEHKRLRKILLAVEPLCRECRKKGRITAATIADHIIPLSRGGKTELANYQPLCRECSDKKTLTDQGKRYRPRIAPDGWPIE
;
A
#
# COMPACT_ATOMS: atom_id res chain seq x y z
N MET A 1 25.57 -23.66 -19.77
CA MET A 1 24.41 -22.74 -19.83
C MET A 1 23.42 -23.21 -18.78
N THR A 2 23.31 -22.52 -17.64
CA THR A 2 22.41 -22.94 -16.54
C THR A 2 20.95 -22.70 -16.94
N GLU A 3 20.27 -23.78 -17.29
CA GLU A 3 18.84 -23.79 -17.60
C GLU A 3 18.04 -23.38 -16.36
N ARG A 4 17.20 -22.35 -16.52
CA ARG A 4 16.39 -21.80 -15.44
C ARG A 4 15.08 -22.57 -15.34
N THR A 5 14.76 -23.05 -14.15
CA THR A 5 13.48 -23.74 -13.89
C THR A 5 12.29 -22.76 -14.02
N PRO A 6 11.16 -23.15 -14.65
CA PRO A 6 10.02 -22.26 -14.94
C PRO A 6 9.40 -21.52 -13.74
N TRP A 7 9.55 -22.08 -12.53
CA TRP A 7 8.96 -21.54 -11.30
C TRP A 7 9.86 -20.54 -10.56
N GLN A 8 11.09 -20.31 -11.03
CA GLN A 8 12.00 -19.29 -10.48
C GLN A 8 11.61 -17.90 -11.00
N HIS A 9 10.44 -17.40 -10.61
CA HIS A 9 10.16 -15.97 -10.70
C HIS A 9 11.06 -15.25 -9.69
N ARG A 10 12.13 -14.59 -10.16
CA ARG A 10 12.96 -13.71 -9.31
C ARG A 10 12.12 -12.55 -8.80
N ARG A 11 11.43 -12.76 -7.66
CA ARG A 11 10.80 -11.68 -6.92
C ARG A 11 11.92 -10.77 -6.40
N GLN A 12 11.89 -9.50 -6.82
CA GLN A 12 12.85 -8.51 -6.35
C GLN A 12 12.87 -8.45 -4.81
N SER A 13 14.04 -8.18 -4.24
CA SER A 13 14.21 -8.01 -2.79
C SER A 13 13.27 -6.93 -2.25
N ALA A 14 12.90 -7.00 -0.96
CA ALA A 14 12.00 -6.01 -0.35
C ALA A 14 12.54 -4.56 -0.54
N THR A 15 13.85 -4.39 -0.43
CA THR A 15 14.54 -3.13 -0.69
C THR A 15 14.41 -2.69 -2.14
N ALA A 16 14.63 -3.58 -3.11
CA ALA A 16 14.49 -3.28 -4.53
C ALA A 16 13.03 -2.95 -4.93
N ARG A 17 12.05 -3.41 -4.14
CA ARG A 17 10.62 -3.08 -4.31
C ARG A 17 10.18 -1.80 -3.59
N GLY A 18 11.09 -1.06 -2.96
CA GLY A 18 10.78 0.21 -2.28
C GLY A 18 10.42 0.10 -0.80
N TYR A 19 10.61 -1.07 -0.17
CA TYR A 19 10.36 -1.28 1.27
C TYR A 19 11.66 -1.26 2.10
N GLY A 20 12.63 -0.44 1.69
CA GLY A 20 13.95 -0.31 2.34
C GLY A 20 13.93 0.43 3.69
N ALA A 21 15.11 0.70 4.24
CA ALA A 21 15.27 1.42 5.51
C ALA A 21 14.66 2.83 5.48
N GLU A 22 14.78 3.53 4.36
CA GLU A 22 14.19 4.84 4.14
C GLU A 22 12.67 4.82 4.24
N HIS A 23 12.01 3.86 3.59
CA HIS A 23 10.56 3.66 3.72
C HIS A 23 10.13 3.45 5.17
N LYS A 24 10.86 2.62 5.93
CA LYS A 24 10.56 2.40 7.36
C LYS A 24 10.68 3.68 8.18
N ARG A 25 11.72 4.51 7.92
CA ARG A 25 11.92 5.80 8.58
C ARG A 25 10.79 6.77 8.27
N LEU A 26 10.50 6.98 6.98
CA LEU A 26 9.44 7.87 6.53
C LEU A 26 8.07 7.43 7.03
N ARG A 27 7.79 6.12 7.01
CA ARG A 27 6.55 5.55 7.58
C ARG A 27 6.38 5.94 9.05
N LYS A 28 7.43 5.81 9.86
CA LYS A 28 7.35 6.13 11.29
C LYS A 28 7.06 7.63 11.52
N ILE A 29 7.74 8.49 10.76
CA ILE A 29 7.53 9.95 10.83
C ILE A 29 6.10 10.31 10.40
N LEU A 30 5.66 9.81 9.25
CA LEU A 30 4.35 10.12 8.69
C LEU A 30 3.22 9.70 9.63
N LEU A 31 3.26 8.48 10.17
CA LEU A 31 2.21 7.98 11.06
C LEU A 31 2.22 8.66 12.44
N ALA A 32 3.35 9.23 12.86
CA ALA A 32 3.41 10.05 14.08
C ALA A 32 2.80 11.45 13.88
N VAL A 33 2.99 12.04 12.70
CA VAL A 33 2.47 13.37 12.36
C VAL A 33 1.01 13.33 11.95
N GLU A 34 0.62 12.36 11.13
CA GLU A 34 -0.74 12.19 10.62
C GLU A 34 -1.22 10.75 10.91
N PRO A 35 -1.73 10.50 12.14
CA PRO A 35 -2.11 9.15 12.58
C PRO A 35 -3.44 8.67 11.96
N LEU A 36 -4.14 9.51 11.21
CA LEU A 36 -5.44 9.20 10.61
C LEU A 36 -5.34 8.98 9.11
N CYS A 37 -6.20 8.10 8.58
CA CYS A 37 -6.31 7.84 7.16
C CYS A 37 -6.81 9.08 6.42
N ARG A 38 -6.00 9.60 5.49
CA ARG A 38 -6.31 10.82 4.73
C ARG A 38 -7.56 10.65 3.85
N GLU A 39 -7.74 9.47 3.25
CA GLU A 39 -8.90 9.15 2.42
C GLU A 39 -10.19 8.97 3.22
N CYS A 40 -10.11 8.39 4.42
CA CYS A 40 -11.26 8.35 5.34
C CYS A 40 -11.64 9.76 5.80
N ARG A 41 -10.65 10.59 6.15
CA ARG A 41 -10.88 11.97 6.60
C ARG A 41 -11.59 12.81 5.54
N LYS A 42 -11.20 12.69 4.26
CA LYS A 42 -11.89 13.34 3.13
C LYS A 42 -13.38 12.95 3.01
N LYS A 43 -13.73 11.74 3.47
CA LYS A 43 -15.10 11.20 3.48
C LYS A 43 -15.83 11.43 4.80
N GLY A 44 -15.27 12.25 5.71
CA GLY A 44 -15.84 12.50 7.03
C GLY A 44 -15.73 11.32 8.00
N ARG A 45 -14.90 10.30 7.71
CA ARG A 45 -14.68 9.13 8.57
C ARG A 45 -13.37 9.25 9.34
N ILE A 46 -13.39 8.88 10.62
CA ILE A 46 -12.19 8.80 11.45
C ILE A 46 -11.72 7.35 11.49
N THR A 47 -10.55 7.09 10.92
CA THR A 47 -9.95 5.75 10.91
C THR A 47 -8.45 5.89 11.09
N ALA A 48 -7.85 5.05 11.93
CA ALA A 48 -6.40 5.04 12.12
C ALA A 48 -5.68 4.65 10.83
N ALA A 49 -4.62 5.38 10.49
CA ALA A 49 -3.71 5.02 9.42
C ALA A 49 -2.73 3.96 9.93
N THR A 50 -2.57 2.87 9.17
CA THR A 50 -1.64 1.79 9.49
C THR A 50 -0.59 1.61 8.39
N ILE A 51 -0.83 2.19 7.22
CA ILE A 51 -0.01 2.05 6.02
C ILE A 51 0.42 3.44 5.55
N ALA A 52 1.71 3.59 5.26
CA ALA A 52 2.25 4.74 4.55
C ALA A 52 2.46 4.31 3.10
N ASP A 53 1.59 4.76 2.21
CA ASP A 53 1.60 4.37 0.79
C ASP A 53 2.10 5.52 -0.09
N HIS A 54 2.68 5.20 -1.24
CA HIS A 54 3.09 6.21 -2.21
C HIS A 54 1.87 6.70 -3.01
N ILE A 55 1.66 8.02 -3.09
CA ILE A 55 0.60 8.65 -3.89
C ILE A 55 0.81 8.27 -5.36
N ILE A 56 2.00 8.54 -5.88
CA ILE A 56 2.47 8.05 -7.18
C ILE A 56 3.29 6.78 -6.93
N PRO A 57 2.88 5.62 -7.45
CA PRO A 57 3.64 4.38 -7.32
C PRO A 57 5.05 4.51 -7.89
N LEU A 58 6.05 3.85 -7.29
CA LEU A 58 7.42 3.80 -7.79
C LEU A 58 7.49 3.27 -9.24
N SER A 59 6.62 2.32 -9.60
CA SER A 59 6.51 1.78 -10.96
C SER A 59 6.06 2.80 -12.01
N ARG A 60 5.47 3.93 -11.58
CA ARG A 60 5.04 5.04 -12.43
C ARG A 60 5.94 6.28 -12.26
N GLY A 61 7.17 6.11 -11.75
CA GLY A 61 8.12 7.20 -11.55
C GLY A 61 7.95 7.96 -10.24
N GLY A 62 7.15 7.46 -9.30
CA GLY A 62 7.08 8.00 -7.95
C GLY A 62 8.42 7.93 -7.23
N LYS A 63 8.66 8.86 -6.32
CA LYS A 63 9.89 8.93 -5.51
C LYS A 63 9.61 8.61 -4.05
N THR A 64 10.65 8.18 -3.34
CA THR A 64 10.61 7.86 -1.91
C THR A 64 10.77 9.13 -1.07
N GLU A 65 9.86 10.08 -1.23
CA GLU A 65 9.91 11.39 -0.58
C GLU A 65 8.67 11.57 0.29
N LEU A 66 8.79 12.20 1.47
CA LEU A 66 7.67 12.37 2.41
C LEU A 66 6.43 13.02 1.75
N ALA A 67 6.64 13.94 0.79
CA ALA A 67 5.57 14.58 0.03
C ALA A 67 4.77 13.61 -0.86
N ASN A 68 5.40 12.54 -1.35
CA ASN A 68 4.75 11.48 -2.12
C ASN A 68 4.15 10.38 -1.24
N TYR A 69 4.21 10.49 0.10
CA TYR A 69 3.57 9.54 1.00
C TYR A 69 2.20 10.03 1.45
N GLN A 70 1.29 9.08 1.63
CA GLN A 70 -0.02 9.31 2.25
C GLN A 70 -0.33 8.25 3.32
N PRO A 71 -0.88 8.68 4.47
CA PRO A 71 -1.32 7.77 5.52
C PRO A 71 -2.68 7.17 5.16
N LEU A 72 -2.77 5.85 5.07
CA LEU A 72 -3.98 5.11 4.72
C LEU A 72 -4.30 4.01 5.75
N CYS A 73 -5.58 3.72 5.91
CA CYS A 73 -6.03 2.47 6.51
C CYS A 73 -5.87 1.31 5.53
N ARG A 74 -5.99 0.07 6.01
CA ARG A 74 -5.85 -1.14 5.20
C ARG A 74 -6.80 -1.15 4.01
N GLU A 75 -8.08 -0.85 4.25
CA GLU A 75 -9.09 -0.85 3.19
C GLU A 75 -8.82 0.17 2.09
N CYS A 76 -8.40 1.39 2.45
CA CYS A 76 -8.11 2.42 1.46
C CYS A 76 -6.85 2.08 0.65
N SER A 77 -5.84 1.48 1.30
CA SER A 77 -4.64 0.99 0.61
C SER A 77 -4.96 -0.15 -0.37
N ASP A 78 -5.82 -1.10 0.03
CA ASP A 78 -6.22 -2.21 -0.83
C ASP A 78 -7.07 -1.72 -2.01
N LYS A 79 -7.99 -0.77 -1.77
CA LYS A 79 -8.75 -0.08 -2.84
C LYS A 79 -7.83 0.62 -3.83
N LYS A 80 -6.86 1.40 -3.36
CA LYS A 80 -5.88 2.08 -4.22
C LYS A 80 -5.06 1.08 -5.04
N THR A 81 -4.56 0.02 -4.41
CA THR A 81 -3.75 -1.01 -5.09
C THR A 81 -4.53 -1.63 -6.25
N LEU A 82 -5.84 -1.85 -6.08
CA LEU A 82 -6.68 -2.40 -7.13
C LEU A 82 -6.94 -1.37 -8.23
N THR A 83 -7.22 -0.11 -7.88
CA THR A 83 -7.33 0.99 -8.86
C THR A 83 -6.05 1.15 -9.68
N ASP A 84 -4.87 1.10 -9.04
CA ASP A 84 -3.57 1.18 -9.71
C ASP A 84 -3.33 0.01 -10.69
N GLN A 85 -3.94 -1.15 -10.42
CA GLN A 85 -3.93 -2.34 -11.29
C GLN A 85 -5.09 -2.39 -12.30
N GLY A 86 -5.98 -1.38 -12.33
CA GLY A 86 -7.20 -1.40 -13.15
C GLY A 86 -8.26 -2.42 -12.72
N LYS A 87 -8.17 -2.93 -11.48
CA LYS A 87 -9.09 -3.93 -10.90
C LYS A 87 -10.09 -3.28 -9.96
N ARG A 88 -11.24 -3.94 -9.74
CA ARG A 88 -12.25 -3.51 -8.76
C ARG A 88 -11.98 -4.11 -7.38
N TYR A 89 -12.28 -3.35 -6.34
CA TYR A 89 -12.25 -3.84 -4.95
C TYR A 89 -13.23 -5.00 -4.75
N ARG A 90 -12.74 -6.12 -4.22
CA ARG A 90 -13.55 -7.26 -3.81
C ARG A 90 -13.46 -7.38 -2.29
N PRO A 91 -14.55 -7.16 -1.54
CA PRO A 91 -14.53 -7.35 -0.10
C PRO A 91 -14.23 -8.81 0.23
N ARG A 92 -13.62 -9.05 1.38
CA ARG A 92 -13.52 -10.41 1.92
C ARG A 92 -14.91 -10.84 2.38
N ILE A 93 -15.34 -12.03 1.98
CA ILE A 93 -16.65 -12.59 2.30
C ILE A 93 -16.46 -13.70 3.34
N ALA A 94 -17.25 -13.68 4.40
CA ALA A 94 -17.28 -14.73 5.42
C ALA A 94 -18.04 -15.98 4.91
N PRO A 95 -17.91 -17.15 5.59
CA PRO A 95 -18.59 -18.38 5.18
C PRO A 95 -20.13 -18.28 5.11
N ASP A 96 -20.70 -17.27 5.80
CA ASP A 96 -22.12 -16.92 5.79
C ASP A 96 -22.55 -16.10 4.55
N GLY A 97 -21.61 -15.70 3.69
CA GLY A 97 -21.87 -14.94 2.48
C GLY A 97 -21.87 -13.42 2.66
N TRP A 98 -21.62 -12.90 3.87
CA TRP A 98 -21.57 -11.46 4.13
C TRP A 98 -20.14 -10.90 4.11
N PRO A 99 -19.94 -9.63 3.72
CA PRO A 99 -18.64 -8.98 3.83
C PRO A 99 -18.15 -8.95 5.29
N ILE A 100 -16.89 -9.32 5.52
CA ILE A 100 -16.25 -9.05 6.81
C ILE A 100 -15.90 -7.56 6.86
N GLU A 101 -16.37 -6.87 7.90
CA GLU A 101 -16.00 -5.49 8.21
C GLU A 101 -14.54 -5.39 8.70
#